data_AF-A0A844D630-F1
#
_entry.id   AF-A0A844D630-F1
#
_cell.length_a   1.000
_cell.length_b   1.000
_cell.length_c   1.000
_cell.angle_alpha   90.00
_cell.angle_beta   90.00
_cell.angle_gamma   90.00
#
_symmetry.space_group_name_H-M   'P 1'
#
loop_
_entity.id
_entity.type
_entity.pdbx_description
1 polymer ?
#
loop_
_entity_poly.entity_id
_entity_poly.type
_entity_poly.pdbx_seq_one_letter_code
_entity_poly.pdbx_strand_id
1 'polypeptide(L)'
;MTHFNQRHSPPYKKADNIPIALQVTTPAPQELPPKFQELIDAAQASPNRSLLKLPETAKRSAMGESTIWRDVSRMTFVPPIRISIRSVAWIEAEVDALLAAKALISRTGAKVNLADFVTALIAA
;
A
#
# COMPACT_ATOMS: atom_id res chain seq x y z
N MET A 1 22.18 -11.79 -31.52
CA MET A 1 22.04 -11.82 -30.05
C MET A 1 21.23 -10.61 -29.61
N THR A 2 19.90 -10.77 -29.49
CA THR A 2 19.03 -9.80 -28.79
C THR A 2 17.82 -10.59 -28.24
N HIS A 3 17.94 -11.13 -27.04
CA HIS A 3 16.82 -11.71 -26.29
C HIS A 3 16.38 -10.68 -25.24
N PHE A 4 15.40 -9.85 -25.54
CA PHE A 4 14.84 -8.91 -24.58
C PHE A 4 13.34 -8.70 -24.82
N ASN A 5 12.50 -9.52 -24.17
CA ASN A 5 11.25 -9.11 -23.52
C ASN A 5 10.40 -10.36 -23.21
N GLN A 6 10.75 -11.09 -22.16
CA GLN A 6 9.71 -11.77 -21.41
C GLN A 6 8.95 -10.70 -20.62
N ARG A 7 7.90 -10.15 -21.24
CA ARG A 7 6.90 -9.35 -20.53
C ARG A 7 6.15 -10.30 -19.61
N HIS A 8 6.69 -10.52 -18.41
CA HIS A 8 5.92 -11.10 -17.33
C HIS A 8 4.70 -10.20 -17.09
N SER A 9 3.53 -10.64 -17.53
CA SER A 9 2.27 -10.07 -17.06
C SER A 9 2.32 -10.05 -15.53
N PRO A 10 2.06 -8.90 -14.88
CA PRO A 10 1.94 -8.87 -13.43
C PRO A 10 0.93 -9.92 -12.98
N PRO A 11 1.19 -10.68 -11.90
CA PRO A 11 0.42 -11.86 -11.50
C PRO A 11 -1.01 -11.57 -11.02
N TYR A 12 -1.57 -10.39 -11.29
CA TYR A 12 -2.99 -10.13 -11.04
C TYR A 12 -3.83 -10.81 -12.14
N LYS A 13 -4.09 -12.11 -11.96
CA LYS A 13 -5.16 -12.81 -12.68
C LYS A 13 -6.51 -12.18 -12.29
N LYS A 14 -7.30 -11.84 -13.32
CA LYS A 14 -8.72 -11.46 -13.35
C LYS A 14 -9.42 -11.31 -11.99
N ALA A 15 -9.67 -10.07 -11.60
CA ALA A 15 -10.62 -9.71 -10.55
C ALA A 15 -12.06 -9.78 -11.10
N ASP A 16 -12.48 -10.97 -11.53
CA ASP A 16 -13.89 -11.29 -11.65
C ASP A 16 -14.27 -11.90 -10.28
N ASN A 17 -15.05 -11.17 -9.47
CA ASN A 17 -15.39 -11.39 -8.05
C ASN A 17 -14.33 -10.98 -7.00
N ILE A 18 -14.29 -9.68 -6.70
CA ILE A 18 -14.12 -9.23 -5.31
C ILE A 18 -15.53 -9.25 -4.71
N PRO A 19 -15.86 -10.09 -3.72
CA PRO A 19 -17.15 -10.01 -3.07
C PRO A 19 -17.23 -8.68 -2.31
N ILE A 20 -18.00 -7.73 -2.85
CA ILE A 20 -18.51 -6.59 -2.09
C ILE A 20 -19.58 -7.15 -1.16
N ALA A 21 -19.14 -7.75 -0.07
CA ALA A 21 -19.97 -8.02 1.09
C ALA A 21 -19.45 -7.11 2.20
N LEU A 22 -19.97 -5.88 2.23
CA LEU A 22 -19.96 -5.07 3.44
C LEU A 22 -20.63 -5.88 4.55
N GLN A 23 -19.82 -6.44 5.44
CA GLN A 23 -20.26 -6.69 6.80
C GLN A 23 -19.43 -5.81 7.71
N VAL A 24 -20.02 -4.63 7.96
CA VAL A 24 -19.67 -3.72 9.03
C VAL A 24 -19.85 -4.50 10.33
N THR A 25 -18.76 -5.01 10.86
CA THR A 25 -18.65 -5.30 12.28
C THR A 25 -17.34 -4.68 12.68
N THR A 26 -17.43 -3.42 13.09
CA THR A 26 -16.39 -2.72 13.84
C THR A 26 -15.93 -3.63 14.98
N PRO A 27 -14.69 -4.15 14.97
CA PRO A 27 -14.05 -4.48 16.21
C PRO A 27 -13.51 -3.16 16.78
N ALA A 28 -13.97 -2.85 17.99
CA ALA A 28 -13.50 -1.75 18.81
C ALA A 28 -11.94 -1.66 18.86
N PRO A 29 -11.39 -0.45 19.04
CA PRO A 29 -10.01 -0.08 18.71
C PRO A 29 -9.00 -0.81 19.59
N GLN A 30 -8.28 -1.76 19.00
CA GLN A 30 -6.98 -2.16 19.52
C GLN A 30 -6.01 -1.09 19.07
N GLU A 31 -5.77 -0.15 19.98
CA GLU A 31 -5.05 1.12 19.82
C GLU A 31 -3.76 0.96 19.00
N LEU A 32 -3.83 1.30 17.70
CA LEU A 32 -2.64 1.72 16.98
C LEU A 32 -2.00 2.84 17.82
N PRO A 33 -0.69 2.77 18.17
CA PRO A 33 -0.09 3.80 18.99
C PRO A 33 -0.34 5.18 18.37
N PRO A 34 -0.61 6.25 19.14
CA PRO A 34 -1.10 7.53 18.62
C PRO A 34 -0.29 8.07 17.44
N LYS A 35 1.03 7.83 17.44
CA LYS A 35 1.95 8.17 16.35
C LYS A 35 1.60 7.55 14.99
N PHE A 36 1.03 6.34 14.96
CA PHE A 36 0.60 5.70 13.71
C PHE A 36 -0.73 6.28 13.22
N GLN A 37 -1.63 6.65 14.13
CA GLN A 37 -2.87 7.34 13.77
C GLN A 37 -2.57 8.73 13.17
N GLU A 38 -1.64 9.48 13.74
CA GLU A 38 -1.17 10.76 13.19
C GLU A 38 -0.68 10.64 11.74
N LEU A 39 -0.02 9.52 11.38
CA LEU A 39 0.43 9.27 10.01
C LEU A 39 -0.75 9.01 9.05
N ILE A 40 -1.79 8.31 9.53
CA ILE A 40 -3.01 8.04 8.75
C ILE A 40 -3.76 9.34 8.50
N ASP A 41 -4.00 10.12 9.55
CA ASP A 41 -4.72 11.39 9.47
C ASP A 41 -3.98 12.39 8.56
N ALA A 42 -2.65 12.45 8.65
CA ALA A 42 -1.83 13.30 7.78
C ALA A 42 -1.89 12.86 6.31
N ALA A 43 -1.88 11.55 6.03
CA ALA A 43 -2.01 11.04 4.67
C ALA A 43 -3.38 11.35 4.07
N GLN A 44 -4.44 11.27 4.88
CA GLN A 44 -5.82 11.52 4.45
C GLN A 44 -6.12 13.01 4.26
N ALA A 45 -5.58 13.88 5.13
CA ALA A 45 -5.76 15.33 5.06
C ALA A 45 -5.03 15.99 3.89
N SER A 46 -4.15 15.25 3.20
CA SER A 46 -3.35 15.79 2.09
C SER A 46 -4.26 16.11 0.88
N PRO A 47 -4.42 17.40 0.51
CA PRO A 47 -5.31 17.81 -0.58
C PRO A 47 -4.77 17.45 -1.97
N ASN A 48 -3.46 17.16 -2.07
CA ASN A 48 -2.81 16.78 -3.30
C ASN A 48 -2.54 15.26 -3.33
N ARG A 49 -3.45 14.51 -3.95
CA ARG A 49 -3.31 13.06 -4.17
C ARG A 49 -2.52 12.78 -5.45
N SER A 50 -1.23 13.13 -5.41
CA SER A 50 -0.27 12.77 -6.43
C SER A 50 -0.20 11.23 -6.57
N LEU A 51 -0.12 10.75 -7.80
CA LEU A 51 -0.16 9.33 -8.13
C LEU A 51 1.20 8.87 -8.65
N LEU A 52 1.77 7.87 -8.00
CA LEU A 52 3.05 7.25 -8.38
C LEU A 52 2.82 5.99 -9.20
N LYS A 53 3.47 5.88 -10.35
CA LYS A 53 3.54 4.60 -11.11
C LYS A 53 4.51 3.64 -10.43
N LEU A 54 4.42 2.34 -10.77
CA LEU A 54 5.29 1.29 -10.22
C LEU A 54 6.80 1.66 -10.14
N PRO A 55 7.45 2.17 -11.21
CA PRO A 55 8.86 2.54 -11.14
C PRO A 55 9.13 3.71 -10.17
N GLU A 56 8.20 4.66 -10.06
CA GLU A 56 8.30 5.80 -9.13
C GLU A 56 8.09 5.33 -7.69
N THR A 57 7.09 4.47 -7.46
CA THR A 57 6.85 3.83 -6.16
C THR A 57 8.09 3.03 -5.73
N ALA A 58 8.69 2.25 -6.63
CA ALA A 58 9.90 1.48 -6.36
C ALA A 58 11.09 2.37 -5.99
N LYS A 59 11.28 3.47 -6.73
CA LYS A 59 12.31 4.46 -6.41
C LYS A 59 12.04 5.14 -5.06
N ARG A 60 10.79 5.51 -4.78
CA ARG A 60 10.38 6.18 -3.55
C ARG A 60 10.54 5.30 -2.32
N SER A 61 10.13 4.03 -2.42
CA SER A 61 10.22 3.09 -1.32
C SER A 61 11.59 2.40 -1.18
N ALA A 62 12.52 2.66 -2.10
CA ALA A 62 13.79 1.95 -2.21
C ALA A 62 13.63 0.40 -2.23
N MET A 63 12.57 -0.09 -2.89
CA MET A 63 12.26 -1.52 -2.99
C MET A 63 12.26 -1.96 -4.45
N GLY A 64 12.63 -3.22 -4.70
CA GLY A 64 12.46 -3.81 -6.02
C GLY A 64 10.97 -4.01 -6.36
N GLU A 65 10.60 -3.87 -7.62
CA GLU A 65 9.20 -3.99 -8.07
C GLU A 65 8.55 -5.33 -7.66
N SER A 66 9.29 -6.44 -7.74
CA SER A 66 8.81 -7.75 -7.31
C SER A 66 8.52 -7.84 -5.81
N THR A 67 9.24 -7.07 -4.99
CA THR A 67 9.01 -6.98 -3.55
C THR A 67 7.74 -6.21 -3.26
N ILE A 68 7.48 -5.12 -3.99
CA ILE A 68 6.23 -4.36 -3.87
C ILE A 68 5.05 -5.28 -4.17
N TRP A 69 5.08 -6.03 -5.28
CA TRP A 69 4.02 -6.96 -5.62
C TRP A 69 3.80 -8.06 -4.58
N ARG A 70 4.88 -8.59 -4.00
CA ARG A 70 4.81 -9.57 -2.90
C ARG A 70 4.22 -8.96 -1.63
N ASP A 71 4.58 -7.74 -1.29
CA ASP A 71 4.12 -7.10 -0.06
C ASP A 71 2.67 -6.61 -0.22
N VAL A 72 2.24 -6.24 -1.43
CA VAL A 72 0.83 -5.97 -1.78
C VAL A 72 -0.02 -7.22 -1.61
N SER A 73 0.43 -8.38 -2.10
CA SER A 73 -0.34 -9.63 -1.95
C SER A 73 -0.46 -10.09 -0.50
N ARG A 74 0.44 -9.63 0.37
CA ARG A 74 0.43 -9.88 1.82
C ARG A 74 -0.30 -8.80 2.62
N MET A 75 -0.89 -7.80 1.97
CA MET A 75 -1.48 -6.61 2.60
C MET A 75 -0.52 -5.82 3.49
N THR A 76 0.80 -6.01 3.35
CA THR A 76 1.83 -5.24 4.07
C THR A 76 2.29 -4.01 3.30
N PHE A 77 1.76 -3.82 2.10
CA PHE A 77 1.92 -2.63 1.26
C PHE A 77 0.57 -2.18 0.75
N VAL A 78 0.44 -0.88 0.47
CA VAL A 78 -0.80 -0.26 0.01
C VAL A 78 -1.25 -0.85 -1.33
N PRO A 79 -2.54 -1.18 -1.49
CA PRO A 79 -3.05 -1.73 -2.74
C PRO A 79 -2.97 -0.69 -3.87
N PRO A 80 -2.68 -1.11 -5.11
CA PRO A 80 -2.66 -0.20 -6.24
C PRO A 80 -4.06 0.28 -6.63
N ILE A 81 -4.15 1.53 -7.07
CA ILE A 81 -5.30 2.09 -7.77
C ILE A 81 -5.17 1.82 -9.27
N ARG A 82 -6.21 1.26 -9.88
CA ARG A 82 -6.27 1.01 -11.31
C ARG A 82 -6.64 2.29 -12.06
N ILE A 83 -5.68 2.86 -12.79
CA ILE A 83 -5.87 4.09 -13.59
C ILE A 83 -6.39 3.76 -14.98
N SER A 84 -5.93 2.65 -15.57
CA SER A 84 -6.41 2.17 -16.86
C SER A 84 -6.30 0.65 -16.96
N ILE A 85 -6.75 0.10 -18.08
CA ILE A 85 -6.75 -1.35 -18.32
C ILE A 85 -5.36 -2.01 -18.18
N ARG A 86 -4.29 -1.24 -18.42
CA ARG A 86 -2.89 -1.71 -18.36
C ARG A 86 -2.04 -0.95 -17.35
N SER A 87 -2.61 -0.04 -16.58
CA SER A 87 -1.83 0.84 -15.72
C SER A 87 -2.44 0.97 -14.33
N VAL A 88 -1.56 0.87 -13.35
CA VAL A 88 -1.85 1.06 -11.93
C VAL A 88 -0.98 2.19 -11.38
N ALA A 89 -1.41 2.77 -10.27
CA ALA A 89 -0.66 3.77 -9.52
C ALA A 89 -0.95 3.62 -8.02
N TRP A 90 -0.16 4.30 -7.19
CA TRP A 90 -0.35 4.42 -5.75
C TRP A 90 -0.47 5.89 -5.39
N ILE A 91 -1.18 6.20 -4.30
CA ILE A 91 -1.20 7.57 -3.78
C ILE A 91 0.13 7.82 -3.06
N GLU A 92 0.81 8.90 -3.42
CA GLU A 92 2.11 9.27 -2.85
C GLU A 92 2.06 9.38 -1.33
N ALA A 93 1.04 10.05 -0.79
CA ALA A 93 0.85 10.24 0.64
C ALA A 93 0.70 8.91 1.41
N GLU A 94 0.02 7.92 0.84
CA GLU A 94 -0.14 6.61 1.45
C GLU A 94 1.18 5.84 1.50
N VAL A 95 1.97 5.91 0.42
CA VAL A 95 3.30 5.29 0.35
C VAL A 95 4.22 5.92 1.39
N ASP A 96 4.22 7.25 1.51
CA ASP A 96 5.04 7.97 2.47
C ASP A 96 4.64 7.65 3.92
N ALA A 97 3.35 7.58 4.22
CA ALA A 97 2.86 7.18 5.55
C ALA A 97 3.27 5.75 5.91
N LEU A 98 3.20 4.82 4.96
CA LEU A 98 3.68 3.44 5.16
C LEU A 98 5.20 3.38 5.42
N LEU A 99 5.99 4.19 4.71
CA LEU A 99 7.43 4.28 4.95
C LEU A 99 7.74 4.86 6.34
N ALA A 100 7.00 5.88 6.77
CA ALA A 100 7.11 6.44 8.11
C ALA A 100 6.76 5.39 9.18
N ALA A 101 5.68 4.62 8.99
CA ALA A 101 5.31 3.52 9.89
C ALA A 101 6.41 2.45 9.96
N LYS A 102 6.97 2.01 8.82
CA LYS A 102 8.11 1.08 8.77
C LYS A 102 9.33 1.63 9.52
N ALA A 103 9.64 2.92 9.36
CA ALA A 103 10.75 3.56 10.06
C ALA A 103 10.53 3.59 11.58
N LEU A 104 9.31 3.87 12.04
CA LEU A 104 8.95 3.84 13.47
C LEU A 104 9.08 2.44 14.06
N ILE A 105 8.58 1.41 13.37
CA ILE A 105 8.73 0.01 13.77
C ILE A 105 10.22 -0.36 13.87
N SER A 106 11.00 -0.04 12.84
CA SER A 106 12.42 -0.38 12.80
C SER A 106 13.25 0.30 13.89
N ARG A 107 12.91 1.54 14.26
CA ARG A 107 13.69 2.33 15.23
C ARG A 107 13.24 2.10 16.68
N THR A 108 11.96 1.83 16.89
CA THR A 108 11.35 1.75 18.23
C THR A 108 11.09 0.31 18.66
N GLY A 109 11.17 -0.66 17.73
CA GLY A 109 10.84 -2.06 18.01
C GLY A 109 9.34 -2.28 18.28
N ALA A 110 8.49 -1.34 17.86
CA ALA A 110 7.05 -1.42 18.08
C ALA A 110 6.48 -2.65 17.37
N LYS A 111 5.74 -3.49 18.10
CA LYS A 111 5.05 -4.66 17.53
C LYS A 111 3.72 -4.24 16.93
N VAL A 112 3.78 -3.57 15.78
CA VAL A 112 2.60 -3.18 15.01
C VAL A 112 2.49 -4.08 13.79
N ASN A 113 1.29 -4.62 13.55
CA ASN A 113 0.99 -5.36 12.34
C ASN A 113 0.76 -4.36 11.19
N LEU A 114 1.62 -4.42 10.17
CA LEU A 114 1.52 -3.54 9.01
C LEU A 114 0.22 -3.74 8.22
N ALA A 115 -0.37 -4.93 8.24
CA ALA A 115 -1.63 -5.18 7.54
C ALA A 115 -2.80 -4.38 8.16
N ASP A 116 -2.83 -4.28 9.48
CA ASP A 116 -3.86 -3.52 10.20
C ASP A 116 -3.69 -2.02 9.93
N PHE A 117 -2.44 -1.52 9.92
CA PHE A 117 -2.13 -0.15 9.54
C PHE A 117 -2.54 0.18 8.11
N VAL A 118 -2.20 -0.68 7.14
CA VAL A 118 -2.57 -0.49 5.73
C VAL A 118 -4.08 -0.48 5.57
N THR A 119 -4.79 -1.37 6.28
CA THR A 119 -6.25 -1.43 6.25
C THR A 119 -6.87 -0.14 6.79
N ALA A 120 -6.36 0.39 7.91
CA ALA A 120 -6.81 1.66 8.46
C ALA A 120 -6.50 2.85 7.53
N LEU A 121 -5.37 2.79 6.83
CA LEU A 121 -4.93 3.83 5.90
C LEU A 121 -5.86 3.96 4.68
N ILE A 122 -6.33 2.84 4.13
CA ILE A 122 -7.19 2.81 2.93
C ILE A 122 -8.69 2.98 3.21
N ALA A 123 -9.12 2.85 4.46
CA ALA A 123 -10.54 2.80 4.83
C ALA A 123 -11.28 4.16 4.81
N ALA A 124 -10.63 5.24 4.35
CA ALA A 124 -11.16 6.60 4.34
C ALA A 124 -11.66 7.09 2.99
#